data_AF-A0A8T3QVP1-F1
#
_entry.id   AF-A0A8T3QVP1-F1
#
_cell.length_a   1.000
_cell.length_b   1.000
_cell.length_c   1.000
_cell.angle_alpha   90.00
_cell.angle_beta   90.00
_cell.angle_gamma   90.00
#
_symmetry.space_group_name_H-M   'P 1'
#
loop_
_entity.id
_entity.type
_entity.pdbx_description
1 polymer ?
#
loop_
_entity_poly.entity_id
_entity_poly.type
_entity_poly.pdbx_seq_one_letter_code
_entity_poly.pdbx_strand_id
1 'polypeptide(L)'
;MPTPKRIAILTGGGDVPGLNAVIKSVVYRATEAGCEVLGIRRGWEGLTHVQPDLPYGGGTGYLRSLDRINTRTIDRTGGTILHTSRTNPRKMRAAGLPPWLASEERARFERSEGVFDLTPLVL
;
A
#
# COMPACT_ATOMS: atom_id res chain seq x y z
N MET A 1 24.17 -2.13 13.36
CA MET A 1 22.91 -2.33 14.13
C MET A 1 21.96 -3.15 13.27
N PRO A 2 21.17 -4.07 13.84
CA PRO A 2 20.20 -4.84 13.07
C PRO A 2 19.17 -3.89 12.43
N THR A 3 18.80 -4.17 11.18
CA THR A 3 17.78 -3.39 10.46
C THR A 3 16.46 -3.52 11.21
N PRO A 4 15.77 -2.41 11.55
CA PRO A 4 14.50 -2.47 12.25
C PRO A 4 13.48 -3.26 11.42
N LYS A 5 12.66 -4.07 12.09
CA LYS A 5 11.56 -4.76 11.42
C LYS A 5 10.60 -3.71 10.84
N ARG A 6 10.07 -3.98 9.64
CA ARG A 6 9.14 -3.08 8.94
C ARG A 6 7.76 -3.70 8.84
N ILE A 7 6.73 -2.88 9.02
CA ILE A 7 5.33 -3.24 8.82
C ILE A 7 4.74 -2.22 7.85
N ALA A 8 4.04 -2.68 6.81
CA ALA A 8 3.28 -1.83 5.92
C ALA A 8 1.78 -2.02 6.14
N ILE A 9 1.02 -0.92 6.20
CA ILE A 9 -0.43 -0.92 6.36
C ILE A 9 -1.06 -0.42 5.07
N LEU A 10 -2.05 -1.14 4.55
CA LEU A 10 -2.95 -0.64 3.51
C LEU A 10 -4.39 -0.81 3.97
N THR A 11 -5.27 0.07 3.50
CA THR A 11 -6.71 -0.05 3.68
C THR A 11 -7.34 -0.34 2.33
N GLY A 12 -7.87 -1.55 2.14
CA GLY A 12 -8.56 -1.95 0.92
C GLY A 12 -10.08 -1.96 1.11
N GLY A 13 -10.82 -1.80 0.01
CA GLY A 13 -12.29 -1.83 0.03
C GLY A 13 -12.93 -0.47 0.31
N GLY A 14 -14.19 -0.48 0.72
CA GLY A 14 -14.94 0.73 1.07
C GLY A 14 -14.46 1.36 2.38
N ASP A 15 -14.58 2.67 2.49
CA ASP A 15 -14.18 3.40 3.68
C ASP A 15 -15.22 3.26 4.79
N VAL A 16 -14.77 3.05 6.03
CA VAL A 16 -15.65 2.87 7.20
C VAL A 16 -15.11 3.64 8.41
N PRO A 17 -15.99 4.10 9.33
CA PRO A 17 -15.55 4.68 10.59
C PRO A 17 -14.65 3.72 11.37
N GLY A 18 -13.51 4.22 11.87
CA GLY A 18 -12.60 3.47 12.74
C GLY A 18 -11.30 3.00 12.10
N LEU A 19 -11.15 3.02 10.76
CA LEU A 19 -9.90 2.61 10.11
C LEU A 19 -8.69 3.43 10.59
N ASN A 20 -8.87 4.75 10.73
CA ASN A 20 -7.84 5.61 11.30
C ASN A 20 -7.45 5.25 12.74
N ALA A 21 -8.39 4.81 13.57
CA ALA A 21 -8.10 4.37 14.93
C ALA A 21 -7.29 3.07 14.95
N VAL A 22 -7.58 2.15 14.02
CA VAL A 22 -6.79 0.92 13.81
C VAL A 22 -5.37 1.27 13.36
N ILE A 23 -5.21 2.13 12.36
CA ILE A 23 -3.90 2.59 11.87
C ILE A 23 -3.08 3.18 13.03
N LYS A 24 -3.66 4.10 13.80
CA LYS A 24 -3.01 4.72 14.96
C LYS A 24 -2.57 3.67 16.00
N SER A 25 -3.44 2.71 16.30
CA SER A 25 -3.15 1.66 17.28
C SER A 25 -1.98 0.78 16.85
N VAL A 26 -1.94 0.36 15.58
CA VAL A 26 -0.82 -0.40 15.01
C VAL A 26 0.46 0.42 15.07
N VAL A 27 0.43 1.68 14.65
CA VAL A 27 1.61 2.57 14.66
C VAL A 27 2.17 2.71 16.07
N TYR A 28 1.32 2.96 17.07
CA TYR A 28 1.77 3.18 18.44
C TYR A 28 2.45 1.94 19.03
N ARG A 29 1.86 0.74 18.83
CA ARG A 29 2.41 -0.53 19.30
C ARG A 29 3.67 -0.95 18.55
N ALA A 30 3.69 -0.80 17.23
CA ALA A 30 4.84 -1.13 16.41
C ALA A 30 6.05 -0.25 16.74
N THR A 31 5.85 1.07 16.93
CA THR A 31 6.92 1.98 17.36
C THR A 31 7.50 1.60 18.73
N GLU A 32 6.67 1.19 19.70
CA GLU A 32 7.15 0.68 21.00
C GLU A 32 7.96 -0.61 20.88
N ALA A 33 7.61 -1.46 19.92
CA ALA A 33 8.34 -2.68 19.60
C ALA A 33 9.60 -2.44 18.74
N GLY A 34 9.99 -1.17 18.50
CA GLY A 34 11.14 -0.83 17.66
C GLY A 34 10.96 -1.12 16.18
N CYS A 35 9.72 -1.25 15.71
CA CYS A 35 9.39 -1.46 14.30
C CYS A 35 9.14 -0.12 13.59
N GLU A 36 9.59 -0.04 12.34
CA GLU A 36 9.23 1.05 11.43
C GLU A 36 7.88 0.73 10.76
N VAL A 37 7.02 1.74 10.63
CA VAL A 37 5.70 1.57 10.03
C VAL A 37 5.57 2.42 8.78
N LEU A 38 5.15 1.77 7.69
CA LEU A 38 4.84 2.38 6.41
C LEU A 38 3.33 2.29 6.17
N GLY A 39 2.76 3.32 5.58
CA GLY A 39 1.43 3.31 5.01
C GLY A 39 1.52 3.22 3.49
N ILE A 40 0.75 2.33 2.89
CA ILE A 40 0.56 2.22 1.45
C ILE A 40 -0.74 2.95 1.10
N ARG A 41 -0.61 4.03 0.33
CA ARG A 41 -1.74 4.86 -0.06
C ARG A 41 -2.55 4.20 -1.18
N ARG A 42 -3.84 4.54 -1.27
CA ARG A 42 -4.78 4.04 -2.29
C ARG A 42 -4.92 2.51 -2.29
N GLY A 43 -4.77 1.84 -1.14
CA GLY A 43 -5.05 0.42 -0.99
C GLY A 43 -4.25 -0.47 -1.98
N TRP A 44 -4.95 -1.38 -2.66
CA TRP A 44 -4.34 -2.35 -3.57
C TRP A 44 -3.64 -1.71 -4.77
N GLU A 45 -4.16 -0.59 -5.28
CA GLU A 45 -3.47 0.19 -6.33
C GLU A 45 -2.08 0.60 -5.88
N GLY A 46 -1.94 1.17 -4.68
CA GLY A 46 -0.62 1.58 -4.21
C GLY A 46 0.32 0.41 -4.07
N LEU A 47 -0.16 -0.74 -3.59
CA LEU A 47 0.68 -1.93 -3.44
C LEU A 47 1.21 -2.44 -4.78
N THR A 48 0.38 -2.48 -5.83
CA THR A 48 0.84 -2.89 -7.17
C THR A 48 1.79 -1.88 -7.81
N HIS A 49 1.85 -0.65 -7.30
CA HIS A 49 2.72 0.41 -7.81
C HIS A 49 4.01 0.57 -7.00
N VAL A 50 4.16 -0.10 -5.87
CA VAL A 50 5.40 -0.09 -5.10
C VAL A 50 6.39 -1.07 -5.72
N GLN A 51 7.64 -0.63 -5.90
CA GLN A 51 8.74 -1.50 -6.31
C GLN A 51 9.44 -2.08 -5.06
N PRO A 52 9.29 -3.38 -4.76
CA PRO A 52 9.77 -3.97 -3.50
C PRO A 52 11.28 -3.85 -3.30
N ASP A 53 12.03 -3.94 -4.41
CA ASP A 53 13.48 -3.98 -4.40
C ASP A 53 14.14 -2.59 -4.30
N LEU A 54 13.34 -1.52 -4.38
CA LEU A 54 13.85 -0.15 -4.37
C LEU A 54 13.54 0.57 -3.04
N PRO A 55 14.47 1.43 -2.56
CA PRO A 55 14.22 2.29 -1.41
C PRO A 55 12.93 3.10 -1.60
N TYR A 56 12.12 3.16 -0.53
CA TYR A 56 10.82 3.85 -0.54
C TYR A 56 9.92 3.47 -1.72
N GLY A 57 9.99 2.22 -2.18
CA GLY A 57 9.07 1.69 -3.18
C GLY A 57 9.28 2.24 -4.58
N GLY A 58 10.49 2.73 -4.89
CA GLY A 58 10.81 3.35 -6.19
C GLY A 58 10.40 4.81 -6.31
N GLY A 59 10.08 5.48 -5.19
CA GLY A 59 9.74 6.92 -5.20
C GLY A 59 8.35 7.21 -5.79
N THR A 60 7.46 6.23 -5.86
CA THR A 60 6.13 6.35 -6.50
C THR A 60 5.13 7.22 -5.74
N GLY A 61 5.48 7.68 -4.53
CA GLY A 61 4.60 8.48 -3.67
C GLY A 61 3.46 7.68 -3.00
N TYR A 62 3.40 6.36 -3.23
CA TYR A 62 2.44 5.48 -2.57
C TYR A 62 2.85 5.09 -1.16
N LEU A 63 4.15 5.07 -0.85
CA LEU A 63 4.63 4.83 0.51
C LEU A 63 4.69 6.13 1.31
N ARG A 64 4.21 6.06 2.55
CA ARG A 64 4.24 7.14 3.54
C ARG A 64 4.78 6.58 4.85
N SER A 65 5.78 7.22 5.45
CA SER A 65 6.19 6.86 6.81
C SER A 65 5.09 7.24 7.81
N LEU A 66 4.77 6.33 8.73
CA LEU A 66 3.80 6.54 9.79
C LEU A 66 4.49 6.53 11.15
N ASP A 67 4.29 7.61 11.90
CA ASP A 67 4.91 7.81 13.21
C ASP A 67 3.88 8.39 14.20
N ARG A 68 4.27 8.48 15.48
CA ARG A 68 3.39 8.97 16.54
C ARG A 68 2.95 10.43 16.35
N ILE A 69 3.75 11.23 15.66
CA ILE A 69 3.48 12.65 15.41
C ILE A 69 2.40 12.76 14.34
N ASN A 70 2.60 12.10 13.20
CA ASN A 70 1.73 12.19 12.03
C ASN A 70 0.45 11.34 12.14
N THR A 71 0.38 10.43 13.11
CA THR A 71 -0.85 9.65 13.43
C THR A 71 -1.57 10.10 14.70
N ARG A 72 -1.13 11.19 15.35
CA ARG A 72 -1.64 11.61 16.66
C ARG A 72 -3.15 11.88 16.70
N THR A 73 -3.70 12.47 15.64
CA THR A 73 -5.07 13.02 15.62
C THR A 73 -5.98 12.36 14.60
N ILE A 74 -5.50 11.34 13.88
CA ILE A 74 -6.21 10.77 12.72
C ILE A 74 -7.47 10.01 13.14
N ASP A 75 -7.48 9.46 14.34
CA ASP A 75 -8.62 8.78 14.98
C ASP A 75 -9.84 9.68 15.16
N ARG A 76 -9.66 11.00 15.10
CA ARG A 76 -10.74 12.00 15.20
C ARG A 76 -11.41 12.28 13.85
N THR A 77 -10.88 11.71 12.77
CA THR A 77 -11.39 11.89 11.42
C THR A 77 -11.97 10.60 10.88
N GLY A 78 -13.11 10.72 10.20
CA GLY A 78 -13.71 9.61 9.49
C GLY A 78 -12.79 9.08 8.39
N GLY A 79 -12.98 7.80 8.10
CA GLY A 79 -12.34 7.15 6.98
C GLY A 79 -10.90 6.68 7.24
N THR A 80 -10.07 6.73 6.19
CA THR A 80 -8.64 6.34 6.21
C THR A 80 -7.72 7.44 5.67
N ILE A 81 -6.68 7.81 6.44
CA ILE A 81 -5.61 8.73 6.02
C ILE A 81 -4.72 8.18 4.89
N LEU A 82 -4.82 6.88 4.61
CA LEU A 82 -4.10 6.24 3.52
C LEU A 82 -4.91 6.28 2.21
N HIS A 83 -6.19 6.63 2.27
CA HIS A 83 -7.15 6.44 1.19
C HIS A 83 -7.26 4.97 0.75
N THR A 84 -8.20 4.69 -0.13
CA THR A 84 -8.45 3.35 -0.68
C THR A 84 -8.65 3.44 -2.19
N SER A 85 -8.62 2.28 -2.85
CA SER A 85 -8.99 2.12 -4.26
C SER A 85 -9.89 0.90 -4.40
N ARG A 86 -10.62 0.83 -5.52
CA ARG A 86 -11.39 -0.36 -5.92
C ARG A 86 -10.55 -1.35 -6.73
N THR A 87 -9.23 -1.19 -6.71
CA THR A 87 -8.31 -2.00 -7.50
C THR A 87 -8.33 -3.44 -7.01
N ASN A 88 -8.50 -4.36 -7.96
CA ASN A 88 -8.39 -5.78 -7.75
C ASN A 88 -7.16 -6.27 -8.53
N PRO A 89 -6.05 -6.64 -7.85
CA PRO A 89 -4.83 -7.09 -8.50
C PRO A 89 -5.03 -8.25 -9.49
N ARG A 90 -6.05 -9.10 -9.27
CA ARG A 90 -6.37 -10.22 -10.16
C ARG A 90 -6.99 -9.84 -11.50
N LYS A 91 -7.52 -8.61 -11.61
CA LYS A 91 -8.35 -8.18 -12.76
C LYS A 91 -8.08 -6.72 -13.12
N MET A 92 -6.82 -6.35 -13.25
CA MET A 92 -6.43 -4.98 -13.62
C MET A 92 -6.54 -4.78 -15.13
N ARG A 93 -6.88 -3.55 -15.54
CA ARG A 93 -6.88 -3.13 -16.95
C ARG A 93 -5.56 -2.47 -17.29
N ALA A 94 -5.19 -2.46 -18.58
CA ALA A 94 -3.94 -1.87 -19.07
C ALA A 94 -3.70 -0.43 -18.56
N ALA A 95 -4.75 0.39 -18.50
CA ALA A 95 -4.68 1.78 -18.03
C ALA A 95 -4.35 1.93 -16.53
N GLY A 96 -4.58 0.90 -15.73
CA GLY A 96 -4.30 0.91 -14.28
C GLY A 96 -3.00 0.21 -13.90
N LEU A 97 -2.23 -0.28 -14.89
CA LEU A 97 -0.98 -0.99 -14.62
C LEU A 97 0.10 -0.04 -14.10
N PRO A 98 0.99 -0.53 -13.22
CA PRO A 98 2.11 0.26 -12.73
C PRO A 98 2.99 0.77 -13.89
N PRO A 99 3.37 2.07 -13.90
CA PRO A 99 4.17 2.65 -14.97
C PRO A 99 5.55 2.00 -15.13
N TRP A 100 6.11 1.50 -14.03
CA TRP A 100 7.42 0.85 -14.01
C TRP A 100 7.41 -0.56 -14.59
N LEU A 101 6.23 -1.19 -14.77
CA LEU A 101 6.13 -2.53 -15.34
C LEU A 101 6.28 -2.43 -16.86
N ALA A 102 7.40 -2.95 -17.37
CA ALA A 102 7.75 -2.88 -18.78
C ALA A 102 6.73 -3.64 -19.65
N SER A 103 6.52 -3.19 -20.90
CA SER A 103 5.52 -3.76 -21.81
C SER A 103 5.70 -5.27 -22.03
N GLU A 104 6.95 -5.75 -22.08
CA GLU A 104 7.28 -7.16 -22.24
C GLU A 104 6.89 -7.99 -21.00
N GLU A 105 7.03 -7.42 -19.81
CA GLU A 105 6.66 -8.09 -18.56
C GLU A 105 5.14 -8.11 -18.36
N ARG A 106 4.41 -7.10 -18.86
CA ARG A 106 2.94 -7.06 -18.81
C ARG A 106 2.31 -8.29 -19.45
N ALA A 107 2.86 -8.76 -20.57
CA ALA A 107 2.35 -9.94 -21.27
C ALA A 107 2.37 -11.20 -20.40
N ARG A 108 3.28 -11.31 -19.43
CA ARG A 108 3.35 -12.44 -18.49
C ARG A 108 2.18 -12.49 -17.51
N PHE A 109 1.58 -11.33 -17.24
CA PHE A 109 0.47 -11.19 -16.31
C PHE A 109 -0.89 -11.17 -17.02
N GLU A 110 -0.92 -11.14 -18.35
CA GLU A 110 -2.17 -11.14 -19.10
C GLU A 110 -2.86 -12.51 -19.00
N ARG A 111 -4.13 -12.52 -18.55
CA ARG A 111 -4.93 -13.75 -18.40
C ARG A 111 -5.99 -13.90 -19.48
N SER A 112 -6.48 -12.76 -19.97
CA SER A 112 -7.47 -12.64 -21.04
C SER A 112 -7.30 -11.27 -21.66
N GLU A 113 -7.83 -11.08 -22.86
CA GLU A 113 -7.69 -9.84 -23.64
C GLU A 113 -7.88 -8.56 -22.79
N GLY A 114 -6.77 -7.84 -22.57
CA GLY A 114 -6.74 -6.57 -21.83
C GLY A 114 -7.03 -6.68 -20.33
N VAL A 115 -6.86 -7.87 -19.72
CA VAL A 115 -6.98 -8.13 -18.28
C VAL A 115 -5.72 -8.78 -17.74
N PHE A 116 -5.16 -8.16 -16.71
CA PHE A 116 -3.89 -8.52 -16.10
C PHE A 116 -4.07 -8.95 -14.64
N ASP A 117 -3.37 -10.01 -14.25
CA ASP A 117 -3.33 -10.57 -12.90
C ASP A 117 -1.97 -10.27 -12.25
N LEU A 118 -1.90 -9.17 -11.52
CA LEU A 118 -0.72 -8.72 -10.78
C LEU A 118 -0.63 -9.33 -9.37
N THR A 119 -1.44 -10.32 -9.04
CA THR A 119 -1.37 -10.99 -7.72
C THR A 119 0.03 -11.49 -7.37
N PRO A 120 0.81 -12.08 -8.31
CA PRO A 120 2.17 -12.53 -8.01
C PRO A 120 3.17 -11.41 -7.68
N LEU A 121 2.83 -10.14 -7.93
CA LEU A 121 3.68 -9.00 -7.55
C LEU A 121 3.43 -8.58 -6.09
N VAL A 122 2.30 -8.96 -5.51
CA VAL A 122 1.82 -8.41 -4.23
C VAL A 122 1.55 -9.46 -3.16
N LEU A 123 1.65 -10.75 -3.48
CA LEU A 123 1.50 -11.91 -2.58
C LEU A 123 2.53 -12.98 -2.94
#